data_AF-A0A7Y2K3I0-F1
#
_entry.id   AF-A0A7Y2K3I0-F1
#
_cell.length_a   1.000
_cell.length_b   1.000
_cell.length_c   1.000
_cell.angle_alpha   90.00
_cell.angle_beta   90.00
_cell.angle_gamma   90.00
#
_symmetry.space_group_name_H-M   'P 1'
#
loop_
_entity.id
_entity.type
_entity.pdbx_description
1 polymer ?
#
loop_
_entity_poly.entity_id
_entity_poly.type
_entity_poly.pdbx_seq_one_letter_code
_entity_poly.pdbx_strand_id
1 'polypeptide(L)'
;MNRKITTKTIFILFSVIFSFLALQLSIDSFNQASSTEEKISGAYDALNFWTMARAYPGDDIPNVARYAAYEQAKQNELYKTENLQITNQWQTIGPHNKGGRTNAIAFNPQNPNTMYLGSASGGLWRSYT
;
A
#
# COMPACT_ATOMS: atom_id res chain seq x y z
N MET A 1 -65.87 15.55 18.50
CA MET A 1 -66.24 16.04 17.15
C MET A 1 -65.60 15.11 16.12
N ASN A 2 -66.32 14.06 15.70
CA ASN A 2 -65.77 12.97 14.87
C ASN A 2 -65.71 13.40 13.40
N ARG A 3 -64.50 13.69 12.89
CA ARG A 3 -64.28 13.96 11.46
C ARG A 3 -64.54 12.67 10.68
N LYS A 4 -65.63 12.62 9.91
CA LYS A 4 -65.93 11.51 9.00
C LYS A 4 -64.91 11.51 7.86
N ILE A 5 -64.11 10.45 7.76
CA ILE A 5 -63.19 10.22 6.64
C ILE A 5 -64.05 9.93 5.40
N THR A 6 -63.94 10.76 4.37
CA THR A 6 -64.68 10.58 3.11
C THR A 6 -63.94 9.58 2.21
N THR A 7 -64.66 8.73 1.49
CA THR A 7 -64.06 7.72 0.60
C THR A 7 -63.04 8.29 -0.37
N LYS A 8 -63.22 9.54 -0.82
CA LYS A 8 -62.28 10.26 -1.68
C LYS A 8 -60.90 10.46 -1.04
N THR A 9 -60.81 10.71 0.27
CA THR A 9 -59.50 10.89 0.93
C THR A 9 -58.75 9.57 1.08
N ILE A 10 -59.48 8.45 1.22
CA ILE A 10 -58.89 7.09 1.24
C ILE A 10 -58.29 6.76 -0.13
N PHE A 11 -59.00 7.06 -1.22
CA PHE A 11 -58.47 6.84 -2.58
C PHE A 11 -57.22 7.67 -2.88
N ILE A 12 -57.17 8.93 -2.44
CA ILE A 12 -55.99 9.78 -2.62
C ILE A 12 -54.79 9.23 -1.83
N LEU A 13 -54.99 8.83 -0.57
CA LEU A 13 -53.93 8.20 0.24
C LEU A 13 -53.41 6.91 -0.40
N PHE A 14 -54.31 6.06 -0.90
CA PHE A 14 -53.92 4.83 -1.59
C PHE A 14 -53.11 5.11 -2.86
N SER A 15 -53.51 6.10 -3.66
CA SER A 15 -52.77 6.50 -4.87
C SER A 15 -51.37 7.04 -4.54
N VAL A 16 -51.23 7.82 -3.46
CA VAL A 16 -49.93 8.34 -3.01
C VAL A 16 -49.03 7.21 -2.51
N ILE A 17 -49.57 6.27 -1.72
CA ILE A 17 -48.81 5.11 -1.24
C ILE A 17 -48.38 4.22 -2.41
N PHE A 18 -49.28 3.98 -3.37
CA PHE A 18 -48.97 3.19 -4.56
C PHE A 18 -47.90 3.84 -5.44
N SER A 19 -47.98 5.16 -5.64
CA SER A 19 -46.97 5.92 -6.38
C SER A 19 -45.61 5.89 -5.66
N PHE A 20 -45.60 5.99 -4.33
CA PHE A 20 -44.38 5.88 -3.53
C PHE A 20 -43.77 4.48 -3.62
N LEU A 21 -44.58 3.42 -3.54
CA LEU A 21 -44.13 2.04 -3.67
C LEU A 21 -43.57 1.75 -5.07
N ALA A 22 -44.23 2.25 -6.13
CA ALA A 22 -43.77 2.14 -7.50
C ALA A 22 -42.44 2.88 -7.73
N LEU A 23 -42.25 4.02 -7.05
CA LEU A 23 -40.99 4.76 -7.09
C LEU A 23 -39.86 3.97 -6.43
N GLN A 24 -40.10 3.35 -5.27
CA GLN A 24 -39.11 2.51 -4.59
C GLN A 24 -38.68 1.31 -5.45
N LEU A 25 -39.63 0.61 -6.06
CA LEU A 25 -39.33 -0.53 -6.95
C LEU A 25 -38.49 -0.13 -8.17
N SER A 26 -38.71 1.08 -8.69
CA SER A 26 -37.92 1.63 -9.80
C SER A 26 -36.48 1.95 -9.39
N ILE A 27 -36.28 2.46 -8.17
CA ILE A 27 -34.96 2.80 -7.63
C ILE A 27 -34.14 1.53 -7.39
N ASP A 28 -34.74 0.48 -6.82
CA ASP A 28 -34.04 -0.79 -6.58
C ASP A 28 -33.60 -1.46 -7.89
N SER A 29 -34.46 -1.43 -8.91
CA SER A 29 -34.14 -1.95 -10.24
C SER A 29 -32.99 -1.18 -10.90
N PHE A 30 -32.91 0.13 -10.69
CA PHE A 30 -31.81 0.96 -11.19
C PHE A 30 -30.49 0.67 -10.48
N ASN A 31 -30.52 0.50 -9.15
CA ASN A 31 -29.33 0.16 -8.37
C ASN A 31 -28.76 -1.21 -8.74
N GLN A 32 -29.62 -2.19 -9.06
CA GLN A 32 -29.17 -3.52 -9.47
C GLN A 32 -28.48 -3.53 -10.85
N ALA A 33 -28.77 -2.56 -11.72
CA ALA A 33 -28.11 -2.43 -13.01
C ALA A 33 -26.70 -1.80 -12.91
N SER A 34 -26.35 -1.15 -11.79
CA SER A 34 -25.06 -0.47 -11.63
C SER A 34 -23.98 -1.32 -10.93
N SER A 35 -24.31 -2.50 -10.43
CA SER A 35 -23.37 -3.39 -9.73
C SER A 35 -22.75 -4.42 -10.70
N THR A 36 -22.20 -3.97 -11.82
CA THR A 36 -21.17 -4.79 -12.46
C THR A 36 -19.95 -4.72 -11.55
N GLU A 37 -19.68 -5.78 -10.78
CA GLU A 37 -18.38 -5.94 -10.11
C GLU A 37 -17.31 -5.69 -11.15
N GLU A 38 -16.57 -4.58 -10.98
CA GLU A 38 -15.50 -4.23 -11.87
C GLU A 38 -14.50 -5.38 -11.83
N LYS A 39 -14.36 -6.12 -12.93
CA LYS A 39 -13.54 -7.33 -12.95
C LYS A 39 -12.08 -6.93 -12.80
N ILE A 40 -11.61 -6.94 -11.56
CA ILE A 40 -10.23 -6.68 -11.22
C ILE A 40 -9.36 -7.77 -11.84
N SER A 41 -8.32 -7.37 -12.57
CA SER A 41 -7.34 -8.31 -13.11
C SER A 41 -6.42 -8.81 -11.99
N GLY A 42 -5.98 -10.07 -12.05
CA GLY A 42 -4.99 -10.57 -11.08
C GLY A 42 -3.67 -9.79 -11.08
N ALA A 43 -3.36 -9.07 -12.16
CA ALA A 43 -2.23 -8.15 -12.21
C ALA A 43 -2.43 -6.93 -11.29
N TYR A 44 -3.66 -6.43 -11.22
CA TYR A 44 -4.01 -5.33 -10.31
C TYR A 44 -3.98 -5.80 -8.85
N ASP A 45 -4.50 -7.00 -8.55
CA ASP A 45 -4.42 -7.56 -7.19
C ASP A 45 -2.97 -7.73 -6.72
N ALA A 46 -2.10 -8.23 -7.62
CA ALA A 46 -0.67 -8.35 -7.34
C ALA A 46 -0.02 -6.99 -7.07
N LEU A 47 -0.38 -5.96 -7.85
CA LEU A 47 0.10 -4.60 -7.65
C LEU A 47 -0.40 -4.02 -6.32
N ASN A 48 -1.68 -4.20 -5.99
CA ASN A 48 -2.26 -3.75 -4.73
C ASN A 48 -1.58 -4.43 -3.54
N PHE A 49 -1.40 -5.75 -3.58
CA PHE A 49 -0.67 -6.47 -2.55
C PHE A 49 0.74 -5.92 -2.34
N TRP A 50 1.44 -5.63 -3.44
CA TRP A 50 2.78 -5.05 -3.41
C TRP A 50 2.78 -3.63 -2.82
N THR A 51 1.79 -2.81 -3.15
CA THR A 51 1.63 -1.46 -2.62
C THR A 51 1.30 -1.47 -1.13
N MET A 52 0.35 -2.30 -0.68
CA MET A 52 -0.06 -2.40 0.73
C MET A 52 1.11 -2.76 1.65
N ALA A 53 1.97 -3.70 1.25
CA ALA A 53 3.15 -4.07 2.02
C ALA A 53 4.17 -2.91 2.20
N ARG A 54 4.13 -1.91 1.31
CA ARG A 54 5.01 -0.72 1.34
C ARG A 54 4.36 0.51 1.95
N ALA A 55 3.03 0.57 1.92
CA ALA A 55 2.24 1.64 2.49
C ALA A 55 2.13 1.54 4.03
N TYR A 56 2.40 0.36 4.60
CA TYR A 56 2.31 0.12 6.04
C TYR A 56 3.05 1.21 6.86
N PRO A 57 2.39 1.80 7.88
CA PRO A 57 1.12 1.40 8.50
C PRO A 57 -0.16 1.90 7.82
N GLY A 58 -0.07 2.66 6.73
CA GLY A 58 -1.22 3.14 5.97
C GLY A 58 -1.71 2.14 4.91
N ASP A 59 -2.86 2.46 4.30
CA ASP A 59 -3.50 1.63 3.27
C ASP A 59 -2.94 1.88 1.86
N ASP A 60 -2.39 3.07 1.61
CA ASP A 60 -1.81 3.46 0.32
C ASP A 60 -0.60 4.40 0.50
N ILE A 61 0.26 4.46 -0.51
CA ILE A 61 1.39 5.38 -0.56
C ILE A 61 0.84 6.79 -0.85
N PRO A 62 1.02 7.77 0.07
CA PRO A 62 0.46 9.11 -0.14
C PRO A 62 0.96 9.72 -1.45
N ASN A 63 0.06 10.31 -2.23
CA ASN A 63 0.39 11.01 -3.47
C ASN A 63 1.50 12.07 -3.29
N VAL A 64 1.49 12.78 -2.16
CA VAL A 64 2.50 13.77 -1.79
C VAL A 64 3.85 13.16 -1.40
N ALA A 65 3.90 11.88 -1.02
CA ALA A 65 5.13 11.24 -0.54
C ALA A 65 6.19 11.19 -1.64
N ARG A 66 5.78 10.99 -2.90
CA ARG A 66 6.70 11.01 -4.04
C ARG A 66 7.37 12.37 -4.18
N TYR A 67 6.59 13.45 -4.11
CA TYR A 67 7.11 14.81 -4.23
C TYR A 67 7.99 15.18 -3.02
N ALA A 68 7.55 14.85 -1.80
CA ALA A 68 8.34 15.07 -0.59
C ALA A 68 9.68 14.32 -0.62
N ALA A 69 9.69 13.07 -1.07
CA ALA A 69 10.92 12.29 -1.24
C ALA A 69 11.86 12.89 -2.29
N TYR A 70 11.31 13.43 -3.39
CA TYR A 70 12.08 14.15 -4.41
C TYR A 70 12.75 15.40 -3.84
N GLU A 71 11.99 16.25 -3.13
CA GLU A 71 12.56 17.44 -2.48
C GLU A 71 13.61 17.05 -1.44
N GLN A 72 13.37 16.02 -0.64
CA GLN A 72 14.35 15.49 0.31
C GLN A 72 15.63 15.02 -0.40
N ALA A 73 15.52 14.29 -1.52
CA ALA A 73 16.66 13.84 -2.30
C ALA A 73 17.49 15.03 -2.82
N LYS A 74 16.82 16.07 -3.33
CA LYS A 74 17.46 17.31 -3.76
C LYS A 74 18.20 18.01 -2.62
N GLN A 75 17.59 18.11 -1.44
CA GLN A 75 18.25 18.66 -0.25
C GLN A 75 19.46 17.82 0.18
N ASN A 76 19.36 16.49 0.14
CA ASN A 76 20.48 15.61 0.46
C ASN A 76 21.66 15.76 -0.52
N GLU A 77 21.40 15.96 -1.81
CA GLU A 77 22.45 16.22 -2.81
C GLU A 77 23.17 17.55 -2.54
N LEU A 78 22.42 18.58 -2.17
CA LEU A 78 22.98 19.89 -1.77
C LEU A 78 23.81 19.74 -0.48
N TYR A 79 23.28 19.07 0.53
CA TYR A 79 23.98 18.79 1.80
C TYR A 79 25.27 18.01 1.59
N LYS A 80 25.24 17.01 0.70
CA LYS A 80 26.40 16.23 0.33
C LYS A 80 27.46 17.14 -0.27
N THR A 81 27.10 18.02 -1.21
CA THR A 81 28.03 18.89 -1.92
C THR A 81 28.72 19.91 -1.01
N GLU A 82 28.00 20.49 -0.04
CA GLU A 82 28.55 21.49 0.90
C GLU A 82 29.49 20.89 1.96
N ASN A 83 29.21 19.65 2.41
CA ASN A 83 29.98 18.96 3.45
C ASN A 83 30.85 17.80 2.92
N LEU A 84 31.24 17.84 1.64
CA LEU A 84 32.22 16.92 1.08
C LEU A 84 33.60 17.17 1.72
N GLN A 85 33.78 16.71 2.95
CA GLN A 85 35.10 16.36 3.42
C GLN A 85 35.53 15.14 2.61
N ILE A 86 36.62 15.27 1.86
CA ILE A 86 37.26 14.16 1.16
C ILE A 86 37.81 13.23 2.26
N THR A 87 36.96 12.38 2.81
CA THR A 87 37.38 11.24 3.60
C THR A 87 37.89 10.21 2.60
N ASN A 88 39.20 9.99 2.59
CA ASN A 88 39.84 8.94 1.79
C ASN A 88 39.47 7.52 2.25
N GLN A 89 38.61 7.37 3.26
CA GLN A 89 38.20 6.09 3.80
C GLN A 89 36.78 5.77 3.33
N TRP A 90 36.67 4.67 2.59
CA TRP A 90 35.37 4.09 2.23
C TRP A 90 34.67 3.60 3.49
N GLN A 91 33.45 4.08 3.69
CA GLN A 91 32.58 3.66 4.79
C GLN A 91 31.34 2.97 4.25
N THR A 92 30.87 1.95 4.96
CA THR A 92 29.64 1.25 4.63
C THR A 92 28.44 2.13 5.00
N ILE A 93 27.56 2.41 4.04
CA ILE A 93 26.34 3.21 4.26
C ILE A 93 25.12 2.35 4.70
N GLY A 94 25.33 1.07 4.95
CA GLY A 94 24.25 0.10 5.20
C GLY A 94 23.58 -0.37 3.89
N PRO A 95 22.41 -1.02 3.95
CA PRO A 95 21.51 -1.21 5.11
C PRO A 95 22.02 -2.23 6.13
N HIS A 96 22.03 -1.85 7.42
CA HIS A 96 22.49 -2.73 8.51
C HIS A 96 21.46 -3.80 8.91
N ASN A 97 20.22 -3.69 8.43
CA ASN A 97 19.08 -4.53 8.82
C ASN A 97 18.49 -5.35 7.66
N LYS A 98 19.13 -5.34 6.49
CA LYS A 98 18.69 -6.10 5.31
C LYS A 98 19.82 -7.00 4.86
N GLY A 99 19.63 -8.31 5.00
CA GLY A 99 20.54 -9.31 4.46
C GLY A 99 20.40 -9.48 2.95
N GLY A 100 21.49 -9.85 2.28
CA GLY A 100 21.46 -10.33 0.90
C GLY A 100 21.24 -11.86 0.82
N ARG A 101 21.27 -12.41 -0.41
CA ARG A 101 21.24 -13.86 -0.62
C ARG A 101 22.62 -14.47 -0.36
N THR A 102 22.71 -15.33 0.65
CA THR A 102 23.91 -16.10 0.98
C THR A 102 23.82 -17.50 0.39
N ASN A 103 24.82 -17.88 -0.39
CA ASN A 103 24.90 -19.19 -1.04
C ASN A 103 25.79 -20.19 -0.28
N ALA A 104 26.74 -19.69 0.52
CA ALA A 104 27.70 -20.53 1.23
C ALA A 104 28.08 -19.93 2.59
N ILE A 105 28.33 -20.81 3.55
CA ILE A 105 28.89 -20.50 4.87
C ILE A 105 29.98 -21.53 5.19
N ALA A 106 31.10 -21.08 5.75
CA ALA A 106 32.17 -21.96 6.21
C ALA A 106 32.81 -21.41 7.48
N PHE A 107 33.10 -22.28 8.44
CA PHE A 107 33.87 -21.96 9.64
C PHE A 107 35.32 -22.39 9.45
N ASN A 108 36.26 -21.58 9.94
CA ASN A 108 37.67 -21.96 9.89
C ASN A 108 37.93 -23.10 10.89
N PRO A 109 38.41 -24.28 10.44
CA PRO A 109 38.64 -25.44 11.32
C PRO A 109 39.76 -25.22 12.35
N GLN A 110 40.68 -24.27 12.10
CA GLN A 110 41.78 -23.94 13.01
C GLN A 110 41.41 -22.82 13.99
N ASN A 111 40.39 -22.01 13.65
CA ASN A 111 39.92 -20.92 14.50
C ASN A 111 38.40 -20.73 14.32
N PRO A 112 37.58 -21.35 15.19
CA PRO A 112 36.12 -21.25 15.11
C PRO A 112 35.56 -19.82 15.21
N ASN A 113 36.34 -18.86 15.70
CA ASN A 113 35.97 -17.45 15.76
C ASN A 113 36.04 -16.75 14.40
N THR A 114 36.54 -17.42 13.36
CA THR A 114 36.57 -16.90 11.99
C THR A 114 35.56 -17.66 11.13
N MET A 115 34.64 -16.91 10.52
CA MET A 115 33.68 -17.46 9.57
C MET A 115 33.71 -16.71 8.24
N TYR A 116 33.39 -17.43 7.17
CA TYR A 116 33.31 -16.93 5.81
C TYR A 116 31.89 -17.08 5.26
N LEU A 117 31.43 -16.07 4.51
CA LEU A 117 30.12 -16.07 3.85
C LEU A 117 30.28 -15.76 2.37
N GLY A 118 29.67 -16.58 1.51
CA GLY A 118 29.58 -16.35 0.08
C GLY A 118 28.22 -15.76 -0.31
N SER A 119 28.22 -14.54 -0.84
CA SER A 119 27.00 -13.86 -1.33
C SER A 119 26.81 -14.08 -2.82
N ALA A 120 25.55 -14.14 -3.27
CA ALA A 120 25.23 -14.33 -4.69
C ALA A 120 25.72 -13.19 -5.61
N SER A 121 25.84 -11.97 -5.08
CA SER A 121 26.34 -10.80 -5.82
C SER A 121 27.27 -9.92 -5.00
N GLY A 122 27.40 -10.16 -3.69
CA GLY A 122 28.26 -9.38 -2.79
C GLY A 122 29.65 -9.96 -2.57
N GLY A 123 30.04 -11.04 -3.27
CA GLY A 123 31.36 -11.65 -3.14
C GLY A 123 31.56 -12.42 -1.83
N LEU A 124 32.81 -12.49 -1.36
CA LEU A 124 33.24 -13.21 -0.17
C LEU A 124 33.38 -12.26 1.03
N TRP A 125 32.74 -12.61 2.14
CA TRP A 125 32.80 -11.88 3.39
C TRP A 125 33.50 -12.71 4.45
N ARG A 126 34.18 -12.03 5.37
CA ARG A 126 34.84 -12.64 6.52
C ARG A 126 34.43 -11.88 7.78
N SER A 127 34.04 -12.62 8.79
CA SER A 127 33.77 -12.10 10.13
C SER A 127 34.75 -12.69 11.14
N TYR A 128 35.03 -11.91 12.18
CA TYR A 128 35.78 -12.29 13.36
C TYR A 128 34.88 -12.07 14.57
N THR A 129 34.85 -13.01 15.50
CA THR A 129 34.07 -12.89 16.76
C THR A 129 34.97 -13.12 17.96
#